data_AF-A0A847VJP9-F1
#
_entry.id   AF-A0A847VJP9-F1
#
_cell.length_a   1.000
_cell.length_b   1.000
_cell.length_c   1.000
_cell.angle_alpha   90.00
_cell.angle_beta   90.00
_cell.angle_gamma   90.00
#
_symmetry.space_group_name_H-M   'P 1'
#
loop_
_entity.id
_entity.type
_entity.pdbx_description
1 polymer ?
#
loop_
_entity_poly.entity_id
_entity_poly.type
_entity_poly.pdbx_seq_one_letter_code
_entity_poly.pdbx_strand_id
1 'polypeptide(L)'
;AQMDAAGVPFVFDPGQQLPQFDGSEHRALLGMASWLALNDYEARLLEERTGESLQEMSRRPNLRGVVVTLGADGCALWVQGERSHVAGVAAARVVDPTGCGDAFRAGLLYGLERGWPLPRCLALGNRLGAAKVASRGPQNHRLDGVLDGV
;
A
#
# COMPACT_ATOMS: atom_id res chain seq x y z
N ALA A 1 5.78 14.01 -10.66
CA ALA A 1 6.06 14.83 -11.85
C ALA A 1 6.89 14.09 -12.90
N GLN A 2 8.16 13.72 -12.64
CA GLN A 2 9.00 13.08 -13.68
C GLN A 2 8.50 11.71 -14.15
N MET A 3 8.10 10.82 -13.24
CA MET A 3 7.58 9.49 -13.61
C MET A 3 6.30 9.61 -14.46
N ASP A 4 5.36 10.46 -14.04
CA ASP A 4 4.12 10.74 -14.76
C ASP A 4 4.38 11.32 -16.16
N ALA A 5 5.25 12.33 -16.27
CA ALA A 5 5.64 12.89 -17.57
C ALA A 5 6.31 11.88 -18.50
N ALA A 6 6.96 10.86 -17.94
CA ALA A 6 7.56 9.75 -18.70
C ALA A 6 6.58 8.59 -18.97
N GLY A 7 5.33 8.69 -18.52
CA GLY A 7 4.34 7.61 -18.62
C GLY A 7 4.68 6.38 -17.77
N VAL A 8 5.58 6.52 -16.79
CA VAL A 8 5.99 5.43 -15.90
C VAL A 8 4.98 5.33 -14.76
N PRO A 9 4.26 4.21 -14.63
CA PRO A 9 3.28 4.06 -13.57
C PRO A 9 3.96 3.88 -12.22
N PHE A 10 3.39 4.48 -11.17
CA PHE A 10 3.97 4.42 -9.83
C PHE A 10 2.91 4.30 -8.73
N VAL A 11 3.34 3.70 -7.62
CA VAL A 11 2.60 3.69 -6.35
C VAL A 11 2.99 4.95 -5.60
N PHE A 12 2.02 5.78 -5.24
CA PHE A 12 2.25 6.89 -4.33
C PHE A 12 2.16 6.40 -2.88
N ASP A 13 3.25 6.61 -2.16
CA ASP A 13 3.38 6.34 -0.74
C ASP A 13 4.00 7.56 -0.06
N PRO A 14 3.17 8.44 0.52
CA PRO A 14 3.67 9.64 1.20
C PRO A 14 4.28 9.32 2.57
N GLY A 15 3.94 8.16 3.15
CA GLY A 15 4.36 7.76 4.49
C GLY A 15 4.29 8.90 5.52
N GLN A 16 5.35 9.05 6.29
CA GLN A 16 5.49 10.08 7.34
C GLN A 16 5.54 11.51 6.80
N GLN A 17 5.75 11.72 5.50
CA GLN A 17 5.78 13.05 4.88
C GLN A 17 4.38 13.56 4.54
N LEU A 18 3.35 12.72 4.63
CA LEU A 18 1.96 13.11 4.33
C LEU A 18 1.51 14.41 5.01
N PRO A 19 1.82 14.68 6.30
CA PRO A 19 1.41 15.91 6.97
C PRO A 19 2.12 17.19 6.48
N GLN A 20 3.19 17.07 5.70
CA GLN A 20 3.97 18.21 5.21
C GLN A 20 3.34 18.90 4.00
N PHE A 21 2.43 18.21 3.31
CA PHE A 21 1.74 18.73 2.14
C PHE A 21 0.39 19.34 2.51
N ASP A 22 0.00 20.38 1.79
CA ASP A 22 -1.36 20.90 1.86
C ASP A 22 -2.33 20.12 0.95
N GLY A 23 -3.63 20.39 1.08
CA GLY A 23 -4.66 19.68 0.32
C GLY A 23 -4.57 19.87 -1.20
N SER A 24 -3.99 20.98 -1.68
CA SER A 24 -3.78 21.21 -3.11
C SER A 24 -2.63 20.37 -3.66
N GLU A 25 -1.56 20.25 -2.89
CA GLU A 25 -0.41 19.39 -3.19
C GLU A 25 -0.80 17.91 -3.16
N HIS A 26 -1.59 17.48 -2.17
CA HIS A 26 -2.16 16.13 -2.14
C HIS A 26 -2.98 15.83 -3.39
N ARG A 27 -3.89 16.73 -3.78
CA ARG A 27 -4.73 16.54 -4.98
C ARG A 27 -3.91 16.48 -6.26
N ALA A 28 -2.84 17.28 -6.37
CA ALA A 28 -1.91 17.24 -7.49
C ALA A 28 -1.16 15.90 -7.56
N LEU A 29 -0.64 15.41 -6.42
CA LEU A 29 0.05 14.12 -6.34
C LEU A 29 -0.88 12.95 -6.68
N LEU A 30 -2.12 12.98 -6.16
CA LEU A 30 -3.17 12.01 -6.50
C LEU A 30 -3.56 12.05 -7.98
N GLY A 31 -3.40 13.18 -8.66
CA GLY A 31 -3.64 13.31 -10.10
C GLY A 31 -2.59 12.64 -10.98
N MET A 32 -1.41 12.32 -10.43
CA MET A 32 -0.31 11.68 -11.16
C MET A 32 -0.16 10.19 -10.84
N ALA A 33 -0.57 9.76 -9.65
CA ALA A 33 -0.34 8.39 -9.16
C ALA A 33 -1.11 7.33 -9.96
N SER A 34 -0.54 6.13 -10.10
CA SER A 34 -1.25 4.97 -10.65
C SER A 34 -1.91 4.11 -9.57
N TRP A 35 -1.32 4.08 -8.38
CA TRP A 35 -1.88 3.44 -7.19
C TRP A 35 -1.56 4.28 -5.96
N LEU A 36 -2.34 4.07 -4.91
CA LEU A 36 -2.14 4.69 -3.61
C LEU A 36 -1.95 3.59 -2.56
N ALA A 37 -0.91 3.68 -1.74
CA ALA A 37 -0.68 2.76 -0.63
C ALA A 37 -0.49 3.54 0.66
N LEU A 38 -1.35 3.28 1.65
CA LEU A 38 -1.41 4.01 2.91
C LEU A 38 -1.60 3.02 4.07
N ASN A 39 -1.29 3.44 5.30
CA ASN A 39 -1.91 2.86 6.48
C ASN A 39 -3.24 3.56 6.83
N ASP A 40 -3.94 3.05 7.84
CA ASP A 40 -5.25 3.56 8.27
C ASP A 40 -5.20 5.00 8.79
N TYR A 41 -4.13 5.39 9.48
CA TYR A 41 -3.91 6.76 9.92
C TYR A 41 -3.71 7.72 8.74
N GLU A 42 -2.82 7.37 7.80
CA GLU A 42 -2.53 8.13 6.60
C GLU A 42 -3.76 8.27 5.70
N ALA A 43 -4.56 7.21 5.60
CA ALA A 43 -5.82 7.23 4.85
C ALA A 43 -6.80 8.27 5.39
N ARG A 44 -7.04 8.28 6.70
CA ARG A 44 -7.90 9.28 7.35
C ARG A 44 -7.38 10.70 7.16
N LEU A 45 -6.07 10.90 7.38
CA LEU A 45 -5.46 12.21 7.20
C LEU A 45 -5.59 12.71 5.76
N LEU A 46 -5.42 11.83 4.78
CA LEU A 46 -5.55 12.20 3.37
C LEU A 46 -7.00 12.54 3.01
N GLU A 47 -8.00 11.80 3.52
CA GLU A 47 -9.42 12.14 3.35
C GLU A 47 -9.72 13.53 3.94
N GLU A 48 -9.26 13.81 5.17
CA GLU A 48 -9.45 15.11 5.84
C GLU A 48 -8.81 16.27 5.06
N ARG A 49 -7.60 16.06 4.54
CA ARG A 49 -6.83 17.12 3.84
C ARG A 49 -7.37 17.41 2.44
N THR A 50 -7.84 16.37 1.75
CA THR A 50 -8.32 16.51 0.36
C THR A 50 -9.79 16.86 0.30
N GLY A 51 -10.58 16.45 1.29
CA GLY A 51 -12.04 16.49 1.28
C GLY A 51 -12.67 15.38 0.42
N GLU A 52 -11.89 14.41 -0.06
CA GLU A 52 -12.34 13.27 -0.86
C GLU A 52 -12.26 11.99 -0.03
N SER A 53 -13.27 11.14 -0.09
CA SER A 53 -13.21 9.80 0.48
C SER A 53 -12.29 8.88 -0.33
N LEU A 54 -11.77 7.81 0.28
CA LEU A 54 -11.01 6.77 -0.44
C LEU A 54 -11.82 6.16 -1.60
N GLN A 55 -13.14 6.08 -1.43
CA GLN A 55 -14.05 5.62 -2.47
C GLN A 55 -14.01 6.54 -3.68
N GLU A 56 -14.11 7.85 -3.48
CA GLU A 56 -14.05 8.86 -4.54
C GLU A 56 -12.66 8.90 -5.19
N MET A 57 -11.58 8.86 -4.39
CA MET A 57 -10.22 8.77 -4.90
C MET A 57 -10.05 7.55 -5.83
N SER A 58 -10.58 6.39 -5.45
CA SER A 58 -10.47 5.17 -6.26
C SER A 58 -11.25 5.19 -7.58
N ARG A 59 -12.11 6.18 -7.81
CA ARG A 59 -12.82 6.42 -9.07
C ARG A 59 -12.06 7.35 -10.01
N ARG A 60 -10.96 7.96 -9.57
CA ARG A 60 -10.12 8.79 -10.44
C ARG A 60 -9.57 7.92 -11.58
N PRO A 61 -9.59 8.40 -12.83
CA PRO A 61 -9.25 7.58 -14.00
C PRO A 61 -7.79 7.10 -14.02
N ASN A 62 -6.89 7.84 -13.38
CA ASN A 62 -5.47 7.48 -13.27
C ASN A 62 -5.20 6.44 -12.16
N LEU A 63 -6.05 6.37 -11.12
CA LEU A 63 -5.88 5.45 -10.01
C LEU A 63 -6.49 4.08 -10.32
N ARG A 64 -5.62 3.07 -10.41
CA ARG A 64 -5.97 1.67 -10.63
C ARG A 64 -6.25 0.91 -9.33
N GLY A 65 -5.96 1.51 -8.18
CA GLY A 65 -6.33 0.98 -6.88
C GLY A 65 -5.83 1.84 -5.73
N VAL A 66 -6.62 1.90 -4.67
CA VAL A 66 -6.26 2.50 -3.38
C VAL A 66 -6.16 1.38 -2.35
N VAL A 67 -5.03 1.29 -1.67
CA VAL A 67 -4.71 0.23 -0.71
C VAL A 67 -4.50 0.85 0.66
N VAL A 68 -5.20 0.33 1.67
CA VAL A 68 -5.02 0.72 3.06
C VAL A 68 -4.64 -0.51 3.88
N THR A 69 -3.42 -0.54 4.41
CA THR A 69 -2.96 -1.60 5.32
C THR A 69 -3.60 -1.46 6.69
N LEU A 70 -4.01 -2.58 7.27
CA LEU A 70 -4.77 -2.68 8.53
C LEU A 70 -4.04 -3.56 9.56
N GLY A 71 -2.70 -3.55 9.54
CA GLY A 71 -1.88 -4.37 10.44
C GLY A 71 -2.15 -5.87 10.26
N ALA A 72 -2.44 -6.57 11.36
CA ALA A 72 -2.67 -8.02 11.36
C ALA A 72 -3.93 -8.43 10.57
N ASP A 73 -4.88 -7.52 10.39
CA ASP A 73 -6.12 -7.78 9.64
C ASP A 73 -5.89 -7.80 8.12
N GLY A 74 -4.70 -7.43 7.65
CA GLY A 74 -4.35 -7.42 6.22
C GLY A 74 -4.50 -6.04 5.60
N CYS A 75 -5.28 -5.92 4.53
CA CYS A 75 -5.54 -4.63 3.89
C CYS A 75 -6.92 -4.54 3.23
N ALA A 76 -7.42 -3.31 3.12
CA ALA A 76 -8.56 -2.97 2.30
C ALA A 76 -8.09 -2.44 0.94
N LEU A 77 -8.82 -2.82 -0.11
CA LEU A 77 -8.58 -2.41 -1.49
C LEU A 77 -9.83 -1.73 -2.03
N TRP A 78 -9.67 -0.54 -2.59
CA TRP A 78 -10.70 0.13 -3.38
C TRP A 78 -10.31 0.19 -4.84
N VAL A 79 -11.23 -0.21 -5.72
CA VAL A 79 -11.11 -0.11 -7.17
C VAL A 79 -12.42 0.42 -7.72
N GLN A 80 -12.41 1.56 -8.41
CA GLN A 80 -13.60 2.14 -9.03
C GLN A 80 -14.78 2.33 -8.07
N GLY A 81 -14.48 2.65 -6.80
CA GLY A 81 -15.46 2.85 -5.74
C GLY A 81 -15.96 1.57 -5.06
N GLU A 82 -15.51 0.39 -5.47
CA GLU A 82 -15.81 -0.87 -4.81
C GLU A 82 -14.74 -1.22 -3.79
N ARG A 83 -15.15 -1.57 -2.57
CA ARG A 83 -14.25 -1.98 -1.48
C ARG A 83 -14.21 -3.49 -1.37
N SER A 84 -13.02 -4.04 -1.29
CA SER A 84 -12.75 -5.45 -0.95
C SER A 84 -11.72 -5.53 0.19
N HIS A 85 -11.61 -6.71 0.79
CA HIS A 85 -10.67 -7.00 1.87
C HIS A 85 -9.78 -8.16 1.47
N VAL A 86 -8.47 -8.02 1.71
CA VAL A 86 -7.48 -9.09 1.54
C VAL A 86 -6.94 -9.43 2.92
N ALA A 87 -7.30 -10.62 3.39
CA ALA A 87 -6.98 -11.08 4.73
C ALA A 87 -5.47 -11.07 5.01
N GLY A 88 -5.12 -10.67 6.23
CA GLY A 88 -3.76 -10.75 6.74
C GLY A 88 -3.28 -12.18 6.93
N VAL A 89 -1.98 -12.31 7.20
CA VAL A 89 -1.35 -13.60 7.51
C VAL A 89 -0.91 -13.55 8.97
N ALA A 90 -1.26 -14.59 9.72
CA ALA A 90 -0.84 -14.70 11.11
C ALA A 90 0.68 -14.75 11.20
N ALA A 91 1.27 -13.78 11.91
CA ALA A 91 2.70 -13.77 12.16
C ALA A 91 3.07 -14.86 13.18
N ALA A 92 4.22 -15.52 13.01
CA ALA A 92 4.71 -16.50 13.97
C ALA A 92 4.94 -15.90 15.38
N ARG A 93 5.27 -14.61 15.43
CA ARG A 93 5.38 -13.78 16.63
C ARG A 93 5.40 -12.31 16.22
N VAL A 94 5.07 -11.42 17.15
CA VAL A 94 5.16 -9.97 16.96
C VAL A 94 6.39 -9.47 17.73
N VAL A 95 7.40 -8.96 17.02
CA VAL A 95 8.66 -8.49 17.62
C VAL A 95 8.86 -6.99 17.41
N ASP A 96 8.75 -6.53 16.17
CA ASP A 96 8.98 -5.12 15.82
C ASP A 96 8.20 -4.77 14.53
N PRO A 97 7.24 -3.83 14.57
CA PRO A 97 6.45 -3.45 13.39
C PRO A 97 7.21 -2.55 12.39
N THR A 98 8.41 -2.07 12.73
CA THR A 98 9.16 -1.10 11.93
C THR A 98 9.49 -1.65 10.53
N GLY A 99 9.01 -1.05 9.45
CA GLY A 99 9.24 -1.54 8.08
C GLY A 99 8.26 -2.61 7.58
N CYS A 100 7.21 -2.96 8.35
CA CYS A 100 6.16 -3.86 7.84
C CYS A 100 5.45 -3.26 6.62
N GLY A 101 5.24 -1.93 6.60
CA GLY A 101 4.67 -1.21 5.46
C GLY A 101 5.55 -1.28 4.21
N ASP A 102 6.87 -1.21 4.38
CA ASP A 102 7.85 -1.33 3.28
C ASP A 102 7.90 -2.76 2.74
N ALA A 103 7.93 -3.77 3.62
CA ALA A 103 7.87 -5.17 3.22
C ALA A 103 6.58 -5.49 2.46
N PHE A 104 5.45 -4.93 2.91
CA PHE A 104 4.18 -5.03 2.20
C PHE A 104 4.27 -4.41 0.80
N ARG A 105 4.79 -3.19 0.69
CA ARG A 105 4.96 -2.47 -0.58
C ARG A 105 5.91 -3.17 -1.53
N ALA A 106 6.96 -3.81 -1.02
CA ALA A 106 7.85 -4.64 -1.83
C ALA A 106 7.09 -5.79 -2.51
N GLY A 107 6.21 -6.48 -1.77
CA GLY A 107 5.34 -7.53 -2.33
C GLY A 107 4.34 -7.00 -3.35
N LEU A 108 3.74 -5.84 -3.06
CA LEU A 108 2.85 -5.15 -4.00
C LEU A 108 3.57 -4.85 -5.32
N LEU A 109 4.72 -4.18 -5.26
CA LEU A 109 5.51 -3.79 -6.43
C LEU A 109 5.99 -5.01 -7.22
N TYR A 110 6.45 -6.07 -6.54
CA TYR A 110 6.88 -7.32 -7.17
C TYR A 110 5.76 -7.96 -8.01
N GLY A 111 4.54 -7.99 -7.47
CA GLY A 111 3.37 -8.52 -8.18
C GLY A 111 2.90 -7.62 -9.31
N LEU A 112 2.91 -6.30 -9.11
CA LEU A 112 2.55 -5.32 -10.14
C LEU A 112 3.49 -5.39 -11.35
N GLU A 113 4.79 -5.52 -11.12
CA GLU A 113 5.80 -5.71 -12.18
C GLU A 113 5.48 -6.94 -13.05
N ARG A 114 4.90 -7.99 -12.46
CA ARG A 114 4.53 -9.24 -13.14
C ARG A 114 3.13 -9.24 -13.75
N GLY A 115 2.42 -8.11 -13.69
CA GLY A 115 1.05 -8.01 -14.20
C GLY A 115 0.04 -8.85 -13.42
N TRP A 116 0.31 -9.15 -12.15
CA TRP A 116 -0.63 -9.93 -11.34
C TRP A 116 -1.91 -9.14 -11.01
N PRO A 117 -3.04 -9.83 -10.78
CA PRO A 117 -4.21 -9.21 -10.20
C PRO A 117 -3.88 -8.60 -8.83
N LEU A 118 -4.39 -7.38 -8.56
CA LEU A 118 -4.14 -6.66 -7.31
C LEU A 118 -4.32 -7.52 -6.05
N PRO A 119 -5.40 -8.30 -5.88
CA PRO A 119 -5.56 -9.16 -4.70
C PRO A 119 -4.39 -10.11 -4.46
N ARG A 120 -3.76 -10.64 -5.52
CA ARG A 120 -2.57 -11.49 -5.40
C ARG A 120 -1.34 -10.70 -4.97
N CYS A 121 -1.13 -9.50 -5.50
CA CYS A 121 -0.05 -8.61 -5.07
C CYS A 121 -0.17 -8.27 -3.58
N LEU A 122 -1.38 -7.95 -3.13
CA LEU A 122 -1.67 -7.60 -1.74
C LEU A 122 -1.52 -8.81 -0.79
N ALA A 123 -1.91 -10.00 -1.23
CA ALA A 123 -1.69 -11.22 -0.45
C ALA A 123 -0.19 -11.50 -0.23
N LEU A 124 0.66 -11.28 -1.24
CA LEU A 124 2.12 -11.34 -1.07
C LEU A 124 2.61 -10.25 -0.10
N GLY A 125 2.12 -9.02 -0.24
CA GLY A 125 2.43 -7.94 0.71
C GLY A 125 2.09 -8.30 2.15
N ASN A 126 0.92 -8.88 2.41
CA ASN A 126 0.51 -9.36 3.73
C ASN A 126 1.46 -10.45 4.27
N ARG A 127 1.87 -11.41 3.43
CA ARG A 127 2.85 -12.45 3.81
C ARG A 127 4.20 -11.85 4.22
N LEU A 128 4.71 -10.90 3.43
CA LEU A 128 5.99 -10.24 3.71
C LEU A 128 5.92 -9.38 4.98
N GLY A 129 4.83 -8.63 5.18
CA GLY A 129 4.59 -7.87 6.41
C GLY A 129 4.56 -8.77 7.66
N ALA A 130 3.88 -9.91 7.57
CA ALA A 130 3.82 -10.90 8.66
C ALA A 130 5.19 -11.53 8.98
N ALA A 131 6.00 -11.79 7.97
CA ALA A 131 7.38 -12.26 8.15
C ALA A 131 8.27 -11.19 8.79
N LYS A 132 8.16 -9.94 8.33
CA LYS A 132 8.91 -8.78 8.82
C LYS A 132 8.64 -8.54 10.31
N VAL A 133 7.36 -8.40 10.66
CA VAL A 133 6.73 -8.93 11.88
C VAL A 133 7.63 -9.47 13.00
N ALA A 134 8.12 -10.67 12.70
CA ALA A 134 8.74 -11.59 13.63
C ALA A 134 10.23 -11.32 13.89
N SER A 135 10.76 -10.23 13.34
CA SER A 135 12.18 -9.87 13.36
C SER A 135 12.39 -8.42 13.78
N ARG A 136 13.40 -8.17 14.63
CA ARG A 136 13.80 -6.81 15.04
C ARG A 136 14.51 -6.10 13.89
N GLY A 137 14.19 -4.84 13.65
CA GLY A 137 14.71 -4.02 12.56
C GLY A 137 13.97 -4.25 11.23
N PRO A 138 14.04 -3.31 10.28
CA PRO A 138 13.21 -3.33 9.07
C PRO A 138 13.59 -4.42 8.06
N GLN A 139 14.85 -4.87 8.05
CA GLN A 139 15.40 -5.70 6.96
C GLN A 139 16.00 -7.04 7.42
N ASN A 140 15.83 -7.42 8.70
CA ASN A 140 16.50 -8.60 9.26
C ASN A 140 15.68 -9.90 9.16
N HIS A 141 14.49 -9.85 8.55
CA HIS A 141 13.62 -11.00 8.41
C HIS A 141 14.13 -11.95 7.32
N ARG A 142 13.84 -13.25 7.47
CA ARG A 142 14.10 -14.26 6.44
C ARG A 142 12.83 -14.56 5.68
N LEU A 143 12.97 -14.95 4.41
CA LEU A 143 11.86 -15.27 3.52
C LEU A 143 11.65 -16.77 3.32
N ASP A 144 12.25 -17.60 4.19
CA ASP A 144 12.14 -19.05 4.16
C ASP A 144 10.65 -19.47 4.22
N GLY A 145 10.15 -20.13 3.17
CA GLY A 145 8.74 -20.53 3.02
C GLY A 145 7.75 -19.38 2.76
N VAL A 146 8.18 -18.12 2.90
CA VAL A 146 7.33 -16.94 2.68
C VAL A 146 7.01 -16.76 1.19
N LEU A 147 7.89 -17.23 0.32
CA LEU A 147 7.72 -17.14 -1.15
C LEU A 147 7.19 -18.43 -1.78
N ASP A 148 6.81 -19.43 -1.00
CA ASP A 148 6.29 -20.68 -1.56
C ASP A 148 4.97 -20.41 -2.30
N GLY A 149 4.90 -20.88 -3.55
CA GLY A 149 3.74 -20.71 -4.44
C GLY A 149 3.54 -19.28 -4.97
N VAL A 150 4.53 -18.40 -4.81
CA VAL A 150 4.57 -17.03 -5.37
C VAL A 150 4.80 -17.10 -6.87
#